data_AF-A0A928DZF5-F1
#
_entry.id   AF-A0A928DZF5-F1
#
_cell.length_a   1.000
_cell.length_b   1.000
_cell.length_c   1.000
_cell.angle_alpha   90.00
_cell.angle_beta   90.00
_cell.angle_gamma   90.00
#
_symmetry.space_group_name_H-M   'P 1'
#
loop_
_entity.id
_entity.type
_entity.pdbx_description
1 polymer ?
#
loop_
_entity_poly.entity_id
_entity_poly.type
_entity_poly.pdbx_seq_one_letter_code
_entity_poly.pdbx_strand_id
1 'polypeptide(L)'
;MSRLSRLSGRFLTGVVLTFVFCTSFIFAKTNVIIMVVDGGGYGAYRISSQYRTGEDRGLPFMKADGGWSEFGCTTYSLSGIVQNTKVVDGEVQQITSYSEDGSYDPATHWTSFRKHLENPTDSAAATTAINTGVKTKNGRINYDRN
;
A
#
# COMPACT_ATOMS: atom_id res chain seq x y z
N MET A 1 -47.68 -44.09 -10.52
CA MET A 1 -46.79 -43.01 -10.01
C MET A 1 -45.37 -43.53 -10.02
N SER A 2 -44.61 -43.15 -11.05
CA SER A 2 -43.36 -43.79 -11.46
C SER A 2 -42.18 -43.40 -10.56
N ARG A 3 -41.29 -44.37 -10.29
CA ARG A 3 -40.05 -44.23 -9.50
C ARG A 3 -39.14 -43.07 -9.94
N LEU A 4 -39.34 -42.55 -11.17
CA LEU A 4 -38.61 -41.44 -11.76
C LEU A 4 -38.84 -40.10 -11.05
N SER A 5 -40.04 -39.81 -10.53
CA SER A 5 -40.30 -38.53 -9.84
C SER A 5 -39.67 -38.44 -8.44
N ARG A 6 -39.39 -39.60 -7.81
CA ARG A 6 -38.68 -39.65 -6.52
C ARG A 6 -37.17 -39.52 -6.67
N LEU A 7 -36.62 -39.81 -7.85
CA LEU A 7 -35.19 -39.72 -8.12
C LEU A 7 -34.77 -38.26 -8.41
N SER A 8 -35.59 -37.52 -9.18
CA SER A 8 -35.34 -36.11 -9.48
C SER A 8 -35.42 -35.21 -8.24
N GLY A 9 -36.35 -35.47 -7.32
CA GLY A 9 -36.47 -34.72 -6.06
C GLY A 9 -35.27 -34.89 -5.13
N ARG A 10 -34.71 -36.11 -5.04
CA ARG A 10 -33.52 -36.43 -4.23
C ARG A 10 -32.23 -35.90 -4.84
N PHE A 11 -32.16 -35.85 -6.16
CA PHE A 11 -31.03 -35.26 -6.88
C PHE A 11 -31.00 -33.73 -6.70
N LEU A 12 -32.15 -33.07 -6.82
CA LEU A 12 -32.25 -31.61 -6.64
C LEU A 12 -31.97 -31.18 -5.19
N THR A 13 -32.45 -31.92 -4.19
CA THR A 13 -32.11 -31.65 -2.79
C THR A 13 -30.63 -31.89 -2.49
N GLY A 14 -30.02 -32.93 -3.08
CA GLY A 14 -28.58 -33.17 -2.95
C GLY A 14 -27.74 -32.02 -3.50
N VAL A 15 -28.04 -31.56 -4.72
CA VAL A 15 -27.32 -30.43 -5.35
C VAL A 15 -27.44 -29.15 -4.55
N VAL A 16 -28.64 -28.81 -4.06
CA VAL A 16 -28.86 -27.61 -3.23
C VAL A 16 -28.11 -27.72 -1.89
N LEU A 17 -28.12 -28.89 -1.25
CA LEU A 17 -27.41 -29.08 0.02
C LEU A 17 -25.89 -28.97 -0.16
N THR A 18 -25.34 -29.51 -1.26
CA THR A 18 -23.91 -29.37 -1.59
C THR A 18 -23.54 -27.92 -1.91
N PHE A 19 -24.40 -27.17 -2.60
CA PHE A 19 -24.15 -25.77 -2.93
C PHE A 19 -24.16 -24.87 -1.68
N VAL A 20 -25.10 -25.09 -0.76
CA VAL A 20 -25.20 -24.35 0.53
C VAL A 20 -24.05 -24.73 1.49
N PHE A 21 -23.59 -25.97 1.47
CA PHE A 21 -22.43 -26.40 2.25
C PHE A 21 -21.12 -25.80 1.69
N CYS A 22 -21.03 -25.62 0.36
CA CYS A 22 -19.85 -25.02 -0.29
C CYS A 22 -19.70 -23.51 0.01
N THR A 23 -20.80 -22.76 0.15
CA THR A 23 -20.75 -21.34 0.51
C THR A 23 -20.40 -21.07 1.97
N SER A 24 -20.36 -22.11 2.81
CA SER A 24 -20.04 -22.01 4.24
C SER A 24 -18.57 -22.25 4.54
N PHE A 25 -17.72 -22.39 3.52
CA PHE A 25 -16.26 -22.44 3.69
C PHE A 25 -15.72 -21.07 4.12
N ILE A 26 -15.74 -20.88 5.44
CA ILE A 26 -14.58 -20.50 6.24
C ILE A 26 -13.88 -19.24 5.71
N PHE A 27 -14.30 -18.07 6.21
CA PHE A 27 -13.33 -17.01 6.48
C PHE A 27 -12.35 -17.57 7.52
N ALA A 28 -11.33 -18.30 7.06
CA ALA A 28 -10.23 -18.69 7.90
C ALA A 28 -9.65 -17.39 8.46
N LYS A 29 -9.45 -17.32 9.78
CA LYS A 29 -8.78 -16.17 10.39
C LYS A 29 -7.37 -16.10 9.80
N THR A 30 -7.21 -15.28 8.77
CA THR A 30 -5.93 -15.00 8.15
C THR A 30 -5.18 -14.07 9.09
N ASN A 31 -3.99 -14.51 9.50
CA ASN A 31 -3.08 -13.64 10.23
C ASN A 31 -2.30 -12.83 9.20
N VAL A 32 -2.24 -11.51 9.40
CA VAL A 32 -1.46 -10.61 8.55
C VAL A 32 -0.16 -10.29 9.30
N ILE A 33 0.97 -10.63 8.70
CA ILE A 33 2.29 -10.22 9.17
C ILE A 33 2.79 -9.14 8.21
N ILE A 34 2.97 -7.92 8.71
CA ILE A 34 3.50 -6.79 7.93
C ILE A 34 4.93 -6.56 8.37
N MET A 35 5.87 -6.67 7.43
CA MET A 35 7.26 -6.27 7.64
C MET A 35 7.48 -4.92 6.98
N VAL A 36 7.75 -3.89 7.78
CA VAL A 36 8.02 -2.54 7.28
C VAL A 36 9.52 -2.29 7.32
N VAL A 37 10.07 -1.79 6.21
CA VAL A 37 11.46 -1.35 6.12
C VAL A 37 11.50 0.13 5.82
N ASP A 38 11.96 0.92 6.79
CA ASP A 38 12.11 2.37 6.62
C ASP A 38 13.20 2.67 5.58
N GLY A 39 12.91 3.57 4.65
CA GLY A 39 13.80 3.90 3.51
C GLY A 39 14.02 2.76 2.49
N GLY A 40 13.33 1.63 2.63
CA GLY A 40 13.52 0.43 1.81
C GLY A 40 12.86 0.47 0.44
N GLY A 41 13.34 1.33 -0.46
CA GLY A 41 12.85 1.36 -1.85
C GLY A 41 13.28 0.13 -2.69
N TYR A 42 12.65 -0.08 -3.84
CA TYR A 42 12.98 -1.19 -4.77
C TYR A 42 14.47 -1.32 -5.08
N GLY A 43 15.18 -0.19 -5.24
CA GLY A 43 16.62 -0.18 -5.49
C GLY A 43 17.45 -0.72 -4.31
N ALA A 44 17.10 -0.36 -3.08
CA ALA A 44 17.80 -0.83 -1.88
C ALA A 44 17.71 -2.35 -1.75
N TYR A 45 16.55 -2.91 -2.07
CA TYR A 45 16.28 -4.33 -2.10
C TYR A 45 17.10 -5.06 -3.18
N ARG A 46 17.12 -4.56 -4.42
CA ARG A 46 17.91 -5.14 -5.52
C ARG A 46 19.42 -5.11 -5.25
N ILE A 47 19.94 -3.98 -4.76
CA ILE A 47 21.36 -3.86 -4.38
C ILE A 47 21.69 -4.82 -3.24
N SER A 48 20.83 -4.95 -2.23
CA SER A 48 21.03 -5.89 -1.13
C SER A 48 21.04 -7.35 -1.63
N SER A 49 20.21 -7.66 -2.62
CA SER A 49 20.23 -8.97 -3.28
C SER A 49 21.54 -9.23 -4.01
N GLN A 50 21.99 -8.28 -4.83
CA GLN A 50 23.25 -8.40 -5.57
C GLN A 50 24.44 -8.55 -4.63
N TYR A 51 24.48 -7.77 -3.55
CA TYR A 51 25.52 -7.85 -2.54
C TYR A 51 25.58 -9.24 -1.88
N ARG A 52 24.42 -9.81 -1.53
CA ARG A 52 24.35 -11.07 -0.79
C ARG A 52 24.49 -12.32 -1.67
N THR A 53 23.96 -12.27 -2.88
CA THR A 53 23.77 -13.45 -3.73
C THR A 53 24.48 -13.36 -5.08
N GLY A 54 24.94 -12.18 -5.47
CA GLY A 54 25.41 -11.89 -6.83
C GLY A 54 24.28 -11.72 -7.85
N GLU A 55 23.01 -11.93 -7.46
CA GLU A 55 21.85 -11.88 -8.34
C GLU A 55 20.94 -10.70 -8.01
N ASP A 56 20.26 -10.15 -9.02
CA ASP A 56 19.35 -9.00 -8.87
C ASP A 56 18.13 -9.29 -7.97
N ARG A 57 17.64 -10.53 -7.98
CA ARG A 57 16.46 -10.99 -7.22
C ARG A 57 16.68 -12.36 -6.56
N GLY A 58 17.87 -12.60 -6.03
CA GLY A 58 18.27 -13.86 -5.39
C GLY A 58 17.79 -14.05 -3.95
N LEU A 59 17.23 -13.02 -3.30
CA LEU A 59 16.71 -13.13 -1.93
C LEU A 59 15.45 -14.00 -1.87
N PRO A 60 15.27 -14.85 -0.84
CA PRO A 60 14.17 -15.81 -0.77
C PRO A 60 12.76 -15.21 -0.96
N PHE A 61 12.54 -13.99 -0.47
CA PHE A 61 11.25 -13.30 -0.56
C PHE A 61 11.01 -12.58 -1.90
N MET A 62 12.02 -12.53 -2.79
CA MET A 62 11.90 -11.93 -4.13
C MET A 62 11.64 -12.97 -5.23
N LYS A 63 11.85 -14.25 -4.94
CA LYS A 63 11.68 -15.32 -5.90
C LYS A 63 10.19 -15.63 -6.08
N ALA A 64 9.78 -15.85 -7.33
CA ALA A 64 8.37 -16.11 -7.67
C ALA A 64 7.82 -17.39 -7.02
N ASP A 65 8.69 -18.35 -6.71
CA ASP A 65 8.37 -19.60 -6.03
C ASP A 65 8.40 -19.51 -4.49
N GLY A 66 8.82 -18.36 -3.94
CA GLY A 66 8.98 -18.18 -2.50
C GLY A 66 7.66 -18.06 -1.72
N GLY A 67 6.52 -17.97 -2.41
CA GLY A 67 5.20 -17.81 -1.79
C GLY A 67 4.91 -16.39 -1.26
N TRP A 68 5.77 -15.42 -1.58
CA TRP A 68 5.64 -14.02 -1.15
C TRP A 68 5.09 -13.14 -2.28
N SER A 69 4.21 -12.21 -1.93
CA SER A 69 3.76 -11.15 -2.83
C SER A 69 4.48 -9.84 -2.48
N GLU A 70 5.13 -9.22 -3.47
CA GLU A 70 5.81 -7.95 -3.32
C GLU A 70 4.82 -6.81 -3.64
N PHE A 71 4.60 -5.93 -2.67
CA PHE A 71 3.78 -4.72 -2.86
C PHE A 71 4.66 -3.50 -2.62
N GLY A 72 4.65 -2.55 -3.54
CA GLY A 72 5.19 -1.22 -3.30
C GLY A 72 4.08 -0.22 -3.07
N CYS A 73 4.26 0.60 -2.04
CA CYS A 73 3.46 1.80 -1.84
C CYS A 73 4.40 3.00 -1.85
N THR A 74 3.99 4.06 -2.52
CA THR A 74 4.65 5.36 -2.42
C THR A 74 3.69 6.28 -1.69
N THR A 75 4.19 7.02 -0.71
CA THR A 75 3.40 8.05 -0.03
C THR A 75 4.07 9.41 -0.17
N TYR A 76 3.29 10.46 0.10
CA TYR A 76 3.70 11.85 -0.04
C TYR A 76 3.18 12.60 1.19
N SER A 77 3.90 13.65 1.57
CA SER A 77 3.49 14.46 2.70
C SER A 77 2.33 15.38 2.34
N LEU A 78 1.40 15.60 3.28
CA LEU A 78 0.49 16.75 3.20
C LEU A 78 1.10 18.04 3.75
N SER A 79 2.36 18.01 4.18
CA SER A 79 3.09 19.24 4.51
C SER A 79 3.19 20.11 3.26
N GLY A 80 2.98 21.41 3.42
CA GLY A 80 3.18 22.36 2.33
C GLY A 80 4.65 22.37 1.90
N ILE A 81 4.89 22.54 0.61
CA ILE A 81 6.24 22.86 0.13
C ILE A 81 6.49 24.32 0.49
N VAL A 82 7.58 24.61 1.20
CA VAL A 82 8.04 25.98 1.39
C VAL A 82 8.60 26.44 0.06
N GLN A 83 7.76 27.08 -0.76
CA GLN A 83 8.16 27.47 -2.10
C GLN A 83 8.91 28.80 -2.10
N ASN A 84 8.59 29.73 -1.19
CA ASN A 84 9.26 31.03 -1.14
C ASN A 84 9.25 31.64 0.26
N THR A 85 10.34 32.34 0.59
CA THR A 85 10.36 33.31 1.69
C THR A 85 10.08 34.68 1.09
N LYS A 86 8.94 35.30 1.42
CA LYS A 86 8.63 36.66 0.97
C LYS A 86 8.90 37.61 2.13
N VAL A 87 9.79 38.58 1.94
CA VAL A 87 9.90 39.69 2.89
C VAL A 87 8.80 40.69 2.56
N VAL A 88 7.87 40.87 3.49
CA VAL A 88 6.81 41.90 3.41
C VAL A 88 7.02 42.79 4.62
N ASP A 89 7.23 44.09 4.37
CA ASP A 89 7.46 45.10 5.42
C ASP A 89 8.65 44.81 6.36
N GLY A 90 9.71 44.20 5.82
CA GLY A 90 10.93 43.86 6.59
C GLY A 90 10.83 42.56 7.41
N GLU A 91 9.66 41.94 7.45
CA GLU A 91 9.42 40.66 8.12
C GLU A 91 9.47 39.50 7.12
N VAL A 92 10.16 38.43 7.53
CA VAL A 92 10.35 37.20 6.75
C VAL A 92 9.06 36.38 6.83
N GLN A 93 8.20 36.45 5.81
CA GLN A 93 7.01 35.60 5.70
C GLN A 93 7.33 34.32 4.93
N GLN A 94 7.20 33.17 5.58
CA GLN A 94 7.36 31.87 4.95
C GLN A 94 6.09 31.53 4.15
N ILE A 95 6.13 31.67 2.83
CA ILE A 95 5.04 31.25 1.96
C ILE A 95 5.19 29.75 1.74
N THR A 96 4.42 29.00 2.53
CA THR A 96 4.15 27.59 2.29
C THR A 96 3.02 27.51 1.26
N SER A 97 3.35 27.09 0.04
CA SER A 97 2.32 26.61 -0.87
C SER A 97 1.92 25.23 -0.37
N TYR A 98 0.86 25.17 0.41
CA TYR A 98 0.17 23.92 0.63
C TYR A 98 -0.41 23.51 -0.71
N SER A 99 0.09 22.41 -1.29
CA SER A 99 -0.75 21.70 -2.24
C SER A 99 -1.84 21.08 -1.39
N GLU A 100 -2.98 21.77 -1.30
CA GLU A 100 -4.14 21.30 -0.55
C GLU A 100 -4.57 19.91 -1.00
N ASP A 101 -4.12 19.44 -2.17
CA ASP A 101 -4.41 18.11 -2.66
C ASP A 101 -3.20 17.28 -3.06
N GLY A 102 -1.96 17.72 -2.78
CA GLY A 102 -0.69 17.05 -3.16
C GLY A 102 -0.88 15.97 -4.22
N SER A 103 -1.13 16.37 -5.47
CA SER A 103 -1.69 15.44 -6.46
C SER A 103 -0.66 14.36 -6.77
N TYR A 104 -0.81 13.20 -6.13
CA TYR A 104 -0.04 12.03 -6.50
C TYR A 104 -0.56 11.52 -7.83
N ASP A 105 0.20 11.78 -8.88
CA ASP A 105 -0.02 11.15 -10.17
C ASP A 105 0.86 9.90 -10.28
N PRO A 106 0.29 8.69 -10.15
CA PRO A 106 1.06 7.46 -10.20
C PRO A 106 1.88 7.34 -11.49
N ALA A 107 1.36 7.81 -12.63
CA ALA A 107 2.06 7.68 -13.90
C ALA A 107 3.39 8.42 -13.89
N THR A 108 3.38 9.70 -13.47
CA THR A 108 4.62 10.50 -13.41
C THR A 108 5.58 10.04 -12.33
N HIS A 109 5.08 9.53 -11.19
CA HIS A 109 5.94 8.95 -10.16
C HIS A 109 6.64 7.69 -10.67
N TRP A 110 5.93 6.77 -11.36
CA TRP A 110 6.56 5.58 -11.93
C TRP A 110 7.60 5.87 -13.01
N THR A 111 7.43 6.95 -13.78
CA THR A 111 8.37 7.30 -14.86
C THR A 111 9.53 8.20 -14.43
N SER A 112 9.46 8.84 -13.25
CA SER A 112 10.45 9.84 -12.82
C SER A 112 10.83 9.74 -11.36
N PHE A 113 12.11 9.46 -11.10
CA PHE A 113 12.68 9.53 -9.76
C PHE A 113 12.55 10.93 -9.14
N ARG A 114 12.68 12.00 -9.96
CA ARG A 114 12.61 13.38 -9.46
C ARG A 114 11.27 13.71 -8.81
N LYS A 115 10.18 13.12 -9.28
CA LYS A 115 8.85 13.32 -8.68
C LYS A 115 8.76 12.80 -7.24
N HIS A 116 9.55 11.81 -6.87
CA HIS A 116 9.62 11.33 -5.49
C HIS A 116 10.37 12.28 -4.54
N LEU A 117 11.14 13.23 -5.09
CA LEU A 117 11.86 14.24 -4.32
C LEU A 117 11.02 15.50 -4.07
N GLU A 118 9.92 15.66 -4.82
CA GLU A 118 8.98 16.76 -4.63
C GLU A 118 8.08 16.41 -3.42
N ASN A 119 8.40 17.00 -2.26
CA ASN A 119 7.67 16.81 -0.99
C ASN A 119 7.75 15.40 -0.36
N PRO A 120 8.95 14.95 0.03
CA PRO A 120 9.13 13.62 0.61
C PRO A 120 8.36 13.49 1.94
N THR A 121 7.67 12.36 2.08
CA THR A 121 7.07 11.93 3.34
C THR A 121 8.15 11.56 4.36
N ASP A 122 7.90 11.83 5.64
CA ASP A 122 8.70 11.26 6.73
C ASP A 122 8.06 9.95 7.24
N SER A 123 8.77 9.25 8.14
CA SER A 123 8.34 7.97 8.68
C SER A 123 7.06 8.09 9.53
N ALA A 124 6.84 9.23 10.21
CA ALA A 124 5.64 9.49 11.01
C ALA A 124 4.38 9.59 10.14
N ALA A 125 4.42 10.43 9.09
CA ALA A 125 3.30 10.59 8.18
C ALA A 125 3.05 9.32 7.36
N ALA A 126 4.10 8.62 6.93
CA ALA A 126 4.00 7.35 6.22
C ALA A 126 3.34 6.26 7.08
N THR A 127 3.76 6.13 8.34
CA THR A 127 3.17 5.16 9.28
C THR A 127 1.70 5.46 9.55
N THR A 128 1.34 6.73 9.71
CA THR A 128 -0.06 7.14 9.89
C THR A 128 -0.91 6.74 8.68
N ALA A 129 -0.41 6.94 7.46
CA ALA A 129 -1.10 6.54 6.25
C ALA A 129 -1.26 5.01 6.13
N ILE A 130 -0.23 4.24 6.47
CA ILE A 130 -0.30 2.76 6.45
C ILE A 130 -1.28 2.24 7.51
N ASN A 131 -1.27 2.83 8.71
CA ASN A 131 -2.10 2.39 9.82
C ASN A 131 -3.58 2.77 9.66
N THR A 132 -3.86 3.95 9.13
CA THR A 132 -5.23 4.53 9.13
C THR A 132 -5.86 4.60 7.74
N GLY A 133 -5.06 4.48 6.67
CA GLY A 133 -5.51 4.76 5.30
C GLY A 133 -5.63 6.25 4.99
N VAL A 134 -5.33 7.15 5.93
CA VAL A 134 -5.46 8.61 5.79
C VAL A 134 -4.08 9.26 5.82
N LYS A 135 -3.81 10.12 4.84
CA LYS A 135 -2.55 10.87 4.75
C LYS A 135 -2.51 12.03 5.74
N THR A 136 -1.31 12.43 6.17
CA THR A 136 -1.09 13.53 7.11
C THR A 136 0.18 14.32 6.79
N LYS A 137 0.47 15.37 7.57
CA LYS A 137 1.67 16.20 7.45
C LYS A 137 2.87 15.50 8.10
N ASN A 138 4.08 15.81 7.65
CA ASN A 138 5.31 15.28 8.26
C ASN A 138 5.37 15.62 9.75
N GLY A 139 5.91 14.70 10.55
CA GLY A 139 6.01 14.78 12.01
C GLY A 139 4.73 14.41 12.76
N ARG A 140 3.63 14.10 12.07
CA ARG A 140 2.35 13.73 12.70
C ARG A 140 2.16 12.22 12.77
N ILE A 141 1.77 11.73 13.95
CA ILE A 141 1.44 10.32 14.20
C ILE A 141 -0.03 10.23 14.60
N ASN A 142 -0.79 9.41 13.88
CA ASN A 142 -2.19 9.13 14.17
C ASN A 142 -3.06 10.40 14.31
N TYR A 143 -2.72 11.41 13.49
CA TYR A 143 -3.40 12.69 13.44
C TYR A 143 -3.73 12.99 11.98
N ASP A 144 -4.89 13.58 11.72
CA ASP A 144 -5.30 13.93 10.37
C ASP A 144 -4.57 15.21 9.89
N ARG A 145 -5.05 15.76 8.77
CA ARG A 145 -4.52 17.00 8.21
C ARG A 145 -4.72 18.24 9.09
N ASN A 146 -5.74 18.28 9.94
CA ASN A 146 -6.22 19.49 10.59
C ASN A 146 -5.38 19.81 11.83
#